data_AF-A0A535WHW7-F1
#
_entry.id   AF-A0A535WHW7-F1
#
_cell.length_a   1.000
_cell.length_b   1.000
_cell.length_c   1.000
_cell.angle_alpha   90.00
_cell.angle_beta   90.00
_cell.angle_gamma   90.00
#
_symmetry.space_group_name_H-M   'P 1'
#
loop_
_entity.id
_entity.type
_entity.pdbx_description
1 polymer ?
#
loop_
_entity_poly.entity_id
_entity_poly.type
_entity_poly.pdbx_seq_one_letter_code
_entity_poly.pdbx_strand_id
1 'polypeptide(L)' 'MKLLLEILLAIFLHPIAFVLCVVNILGRRDLRGLQKVLWIVVTFIWGLGPILYVLLGDGAFW' A
#
# COMPACT_ATOMS: atom_id res chain seq x y z
N MET A 1 16.61 14.92 -9.32
CA MET A 1 15.98 13.93 -10.25
C MET A 1 15.51 12.66 -9.54
N LYS A 2 16.23 12.15 -8.53
CA LYS A 2 15.85 10.94 -7.77
C LYS A 2 14.47 11.03 -7.07
N LEU A 3 14.21 12.09 -6.32
CA LEU A 3 12.96 12.28 -5.56
C LEU A 3 11.69 12.31 -6.44
N LEU A 4 11.73 13.02 -7.57
CA LEU A 4 10.58 13.12 -8.47
C LEU A 4 10.23 11.76 -9.09
N LEU A 5 11.24 10.98 -9.47
CA LEU A 5 11.07 9.61 -9.98
C LEU A 5 10.50 8.69 -8.90
N GLU A 6 11.02 8.79 -7.67
CA GLU A 6 10.55 8.03 -6.52
C GLU A 6 9.09 8.31 -6.19
N ILE A 7 8.68 9.58 -6.17
CA ILE A 7 7.27 9.97 -5.97
C ILE A 7 6.40 9.45 -7.11
N LEU A 8 6.86 9.57 -8.37
CA LEU A 8 6.10 9.09 -9.52
C LEU A 8 5.88 7.58 -9.44
N LEU A 9 6.93 6.81 -9.14
CA LEU A 9 6.84 5.37 -8.94
C LEU A 9 5.96 5.03 -7.74
N ALA A 10 6.04 5.77 -6.64
CA ALA A 10 5.21 5.60 -5.46
C ALA A 10 3.72 5.66 -5.77
N ILE A 11 3.31 6.72 -6.47
CA ILE A 11 1.91 7.02 -6.75
C ILE A 11 1.29 5.96 -7.67
N PHE A 12 2.06 5.24 -8.49
CA PHE A 12 1.54 4.16 -9.34
C PHE A 12 1.69 2.77 -8.71
N LEU A 13 2.86 2.44 -8.17
CA LEU A 13 3.13 1.11 -7.62
C LEU A 13 2.29 0.83 -6.37
N HIS A 14 2.05 1.84 -5.52
CA HIS A 14 1.28 1.65 -4.29
C HIS A 14 -0.19 1.32 -4.56
N PRO A 15 -0.94 2.08 -5.38
CA PRO A 15 -2.31 1.71 -5.71
C PRO A 15 -2.42 0.35 -6.39
N ILE A 16 -1.49 0.01 -7.29
CA ILE A 16 -1.47 -1.31 -7.94
C ILE A 16 -1.27 -2.41 -6.90
N ALA A 17 -0.26 -2.26 -6.03
CA ALA A 17 0.01 -3.23 -4.96
C ALA A 17 -1.17 -3.36 -4.00
N PHE A 18 -1.82 -2.25 -3.64
CA PHE A 18 -3.03 -2.26 -2.80
C PHE A 18 -4.18 -3.02 -3.47
N VAL A 19 -4.47 -2.76 -4.75
CA VAL A 19 -5.52 -3.47 -5.49
C VAL A 19 -5.23 -4.97 -5.57
N LEU A 20 -3.98 -5.36 -5.89
CA LEU A 20 -3.58 -6.77 -5.91
C LEU A 20 -3.73 -7.43 -4.54
N CYS A 21 -3.39 -6.70 -3.47
CA CYS A 21 -3.56 -7.20 -2.11
C CYS A 21 -5.04 -7.38 -1.76
N VAL A 22 -5.91 -6.43 -2.12
CA VAL A 22 -7.37 -6.54 -1.93
C VAL A 22 -7.93 -7.74 -2.69
N VAL A 23 -7.55 -7.92 -3.96
CA VAL A 23 -7.97 -9.09 -4.76
C VAL A 23 -7.54 -10.40 -4.08
N ASN A 24 -6.29 -10.47 -3.59
CA ASN A 24 -5.80 -11.63 -2.85
C ASN A 24 -6.63 -11.89 -1.57
N ILE A 25 -6.87 -10.87 -0.75
CA ILE A 25 -7.68 -10.99 0.48
C ILE A 25 -9.10 -11.47 0.17
N LEU A 26 -9.71 -10.94 -0.89
CA LEU A 26 -11.04 -11.37 -1.34
C LEU A 26 -11.05 -12.82 -1.82
N GLY A 27 -9.97 -13.27 -2.49
CA GLY A 27 -9.81 -14.65 -2.96
C GLY A 27 -9.53 -15.69 -1.87
N ARG A 28 -9.08 -15.28 -0.67
CA ARG A 28 -8.79 -16.19 0.43
C ARG A 28 -10.04 -16.89 0.97
N ARG A 29 -10.00 -18.22 1.02
CA ARG A 29 -11.11 -19.08 1.50
C ARG A 29 -11.05 -19.36 3.00
N ASP A 30 -9.89 -19.15 3.61
CA ASP A 30 -9.62 -19.37 5.03
C ASP A 30 -10.02 -18.18 5.91
N LEU A 31 -10.30 -17.01 5.32
CA LEU A 31 -10.72 -15.81 6.03
C LEU A 31 -12.24 -15.61 6.00
N ARG A 32 -12.82 -15.30 7.16
CA ARG A 32 -14.22 -14.84 7.29
C ARG A 32 -14.36 -13.38 6.86
N GLY A 33 -15.60 -12.95 6.57
CA GLY A 33 -15.89 -11.59 6.07
C GLY A 33 -15.28 -10.46 6.93
N LEU A 34 -15.47 -10.51 8.25
CA LEU A 34 -14.89 -9.50 9.16
C LEU A 34 -13.35 -9.48 9.12
N GLN A 35 -12.72 -10.65 9.03
CA GLN A 35 -11.26 -10.74 8.94
C GLN A 35 -10.74 -10.12 7.64
N LYS A 36 -11.46 -10.31 6.52
CA LYS A 36 -11.12 -9.67 5.24
C LYS A 36 -11.20 -8.15 5.33
N VAL A 37 -12.27 -7.62 5.94
CA VAL A 37 -12.44 -6.18 6.13
C VAL A 37 -11.30 -5.60 6.98
N LEU A 38 -10.99 -6.23 8.10
CA LEU A 38 -9.87 -5.81 8.97
C LEU A 38 -8.54 -5.79 8.21
N TRP A 39 -8.26 -6.84 7.43
CA TRP A 39 -7.04 -6.90 6.62
C TRP A 39 -6.99 -5.79 5.58
N ILE A 40 -8.09 -5.53 4.86
CA ILE A 40 -8.14 -4.43 3.87
C ILE A 40 -7.84 -3.08 4.52
N VAL A 41 -8.39 -2.80 5.71
CA VAL A 41 -8.14 -1.56 6.46
C VAL A 41 -6.66 -1.46 6.85
N VAL A 42 -6.08 -2.53 7.39
CA VAL A 42 -4.65 -2.57 7.77
C VAL A 42 -3.76 -2.34 6.55
N THR A 43 -4.04 -2.99 5.41
CA THR A 43 -3.28 -2.82 4.18
C THR A 43 -3.36 -1.39 3.63
N PHE A 44 -4.53 -0.75 3.75
CA PHE A 44 -4.69 0.64 3.33
C PHE A 44 -3.80 1.58 4.13
N ILE A 45 -3.78 1.45 5.46
CA ILE A 45 -2.91 2.24 6.34
C ILE A 45 -1.43 1.97 6.02
N TRP A 46 -1.06 0.70 5.82
CA TRP A 46 0.30 0.33 5.41
C TRP A 46 0.71 0.98 4.08
N GLY A 47 -0.20 1.06 3.11
CA GLY A 47 0.04 1.72 1.82
C GLY A 47 0.34 3.22 1.91
N LEU A 48 -0.02 3.88 3.01
CA LEU A 48 0.36 5.27 3.28
C LEU A 48 1.82 5.41 3.74
N GLY A 49 2.42 4.35 4.29
CA GLY A 49 3.75 4.37 4.88
C GLY A 49 4.81 4.98 3.95
N PRO A 50 4.92 4.54 2.68
CA PRO A 50 5.97 5.05 1.79
C PRO A 50 5.74 6.50 1.34
N ILE A 51 4.48 6.93 1.23
CA ILE A 51 4.15 8.35 1.00
C ILE A 51 4.57 9.19 2.22
N LEU A 52 4.24 8.74 3.42
CA LEU A 52 4.61 9.41 4.67
C LEU A 52 6.13 9.45 4.87
N TYR A 53 6.85 8.40 4.47
CA TYR A 53 8.31 8.33 4.60
C TYR A 53 9.01 9.35 3.70
N VAL A 54 8.53 9.52 2.46
CA VAL A 54 9.04 10.52 1.52
C VAL A 54 8.67 11.95 1.95
N LEU A 55 7.44 12.17 2.46
CA LEU A 55 6.95 13.52 2.80
C LEU A 55 7.39 14.03 4.16
N LEU A 56 7.54 13.15 5.16
CA LEU A 56 7.78 13.53 6.56
C LEU A 56 9.13 13.06 7.10
N GLY A 57 9.76 12.07 6.46
CA GLY A 57 10.99 11.44 6.95
C GLY A 57 12.27 11.88 6.24
N ASP A 58 12.18 12.79 5.25
CA ASP A 58 13.26 13.09 4.31
C ASP A 58 13.90 11.82 3.69
N GLY A 59 13.13 10.73 3.67
CA GLY A 59 13.60 9.39 3.35
C GLY A 59 13.54 9.10 1.85
N ALA A 60 14.47 8.27 1.38
CA ALA A 60 14.40 7.72 0.03
C ALA A 60 13.32 6.62 -0.04
N PHE A 61 12.74 6.43 -1.22
CA PHE A 61 11.83 5.33 -1.50
C PHE A 61 12.50 3.97 -1.23
N TRP A 62 11.84 3.09 -0.48
CA TRP A 62 12.31 1.73 -0.12
C TRP A 62 11.59 0.66 -0.93
#